data_AF-A0AAW0XNX3-F1
#
_entry.id   AF-A0AAW0XNX3-F1
#
_cell.length_a   1.000
_cell.length_b   1.000
_cell.length_c   1.000
_cell.angle_alpha   90.00
_cell.angle_beta   90.00
_cell.angle_gamma   90.00
#
_symmetry.space_group_name_H-M   'P 1'
#
loop_
_entity.id
_entity.type
_entity.pdbx_description
1 polymer ?
#
loop_
_entity_poly.entity_id
_entity_poly.type
_entity_poly.pdbx_seq_one_letter_code
_entity_poly.pdbx_strand_id
1 'polypeptide(L)'
;LSEASVALKNYNNKMNNMEAGASHHGHFTLPTSWSPQDFTGKQRVVVVAIFGKSTMDSGGCKATALELMVGRKIFQRNMIQPLSIDFDTMIGVEGYYNPVRRTIYLHLTGAYDTSTLISSLEAMHQQLQDKGFLMAWSSLKLGYARSLLVLFSVSHLLLLCHPTHVFDISYIHLFRTLDAIRSKAQNCLAEVLRQVPGISKDWVSFGRLCSPRVLFIFSSRLLPIQITSHDNASVQRTTVNRTSRNSTVPSPLRNLELALEDQIYRLLRKSRVITNISANSLFALPNNQAYVYIMEENQEEIPASSLINNTLHKLCSSQADSRIK
;
A
#
# COMPACT_ATOMS: atom_id res chain seq x y z
N LEU A 1 -22.25 -37.23 8.99
CA LEU A 1 -22.49 -35.96 9.74
C LEU A 1 -21.56 -35.80 10.95
N SER A 2 -21.32 -36.86 11.74
CA SER A 2 -20.39 -36.85 12.89
C SER A 2 -18.92 -36.57 12.50
N GLU A 3 -18.38 -37.29 11.51
CA GLU A 3 -16.96 -37.19 11.14
C GLU A 3 -16.57 -35.85 10.49
N ALA A 4 -17.46 -35.26 9.69
CA ALA A 4 -17.24 -33.95 9.08
C ALA A 4 -17.21 -32.82 10.14
N SER A 5 -18.01 -32.95 11.21
CA SER A 5 -18.02 -31.99 12.32
C SER A 5 -16.76 -32.09 13.18
N VAL A 6 -16.23 -33.31 13.35
CA VAL A 6 -14.95 -33.55 14.04
C VAL A 6 -13.77 -33.06 13.19
N ALA A 7 -13.80 -33.26 11.87
CA ALA A 7 -12.79 -32.72 10.96
C ALA A 7 -12.77 -31.19 10.94
N LEU A 8 -13.94 -30.53 10.97
CA LEU A 8 -14.06 -29.07 11.09
C LEU A 8 -13.56 -28.55 12.45
N LYS A 9 -13.89 -29.24 13.55
CA LYS A 9 -13.36 -28.89 14.88
C LYS A 9 -11.84 -29.05 14.95
N ASN A 10 -11.29 -30.10 14.36
CA ASN A 10 -9.84 -30.33 14.33
C ASN A 10 -9.13 -29.35 13.39
N TYR A 11 -9.76 -28.94 12.28
CA TYR A 11 -9.24 -27.89 11.40
C TYR A 11 -9.25 -26.53 12.08
N ASN A 12 -10.34 -26.17 12.78
CA ASN A 12 -10.43 -24.92 13.54
C ASN A 12 -9.49 -24.89 14.74
N ASN A 13 -9.28 -26.02 15.45
CA ASN A 13 -8.29 -26.09 16.52
C ASN A 13 -6.85 -26.05 15.98
N LYS A 14 -6.59 -26.58 14.78
CA LYS A 14 -5.28 -26.49 14.14
C LYS A 14 -5.00 -25.08 13.61
N MET A 15 -6.01 -24.37 13.11
CA MET A 15 -5.93 -22.94 12.75
C MET A 15 -5.75 -22.07 14.00
N ASN A 16 -6.53 -22.29 15.05
CA ASN A 16 -6.39 -21.55 16.32
C ASN A 16 -5.02 -21.80 16.98
N ASN A 17 -4.46 -23.01 16.89
CA ASN A 17 -3.10 -23.31 17.39
C ASN A 17 -1.99 -22.79 16.48
N MET A 18 -2.26 -22.54 15.19
CA MET A 18 -1.31 -21.92 14.25
C MET A 18 -1.37 -20.39 14.34
N GLU A 19 -2.53 -19.82 14.67
CA GLU A 19 -2.72 -18.40 14.99
C GLU A 19 -2.25 -18.05 16.41
N ALA A 20 -2.35 -18.97 17.37
CA ALA A 20 -1.80 -18.81 18.72
C ALA A 20 -0.26 -18.84 18.78
N GLY A 21 0.42 -19.15 17.67
CA GLY A 21 1.87 -19.19 17.54
C GLY A 21 2.53 -17.90 17.01
N ALA A 22 1.77 -16.85 16.68
CA ALA A 22 2.32 -15.61 16.15
C ALA A 22 1.76 -14.39 16.89
N SER A 23 2.11 -14.25 18.17
CA SER A 23 2.08 -12.95 18.84
C SER A 23 3.05 -12.00 18.09
N HIS A 24 2.55 -11.28 17.09
CA HIS A 24 3.38 -10.45 16.22
C HIS A 24 3.98 -9.25 16.97
N HIS A 25 5.13 -9.45 17.61
CA HIS A 25 5.92 -8.42 18.26
C HIS A 25 6.35 -7.36 17.21
N GLY A 26 5.66 -6.21 17.20
CA GLY A 26 6.01 -5.08 16.32
C GLY A 26 4.84 -4.35 15.65
N HIS A 27 3.60 -4.86 15.77
CA HIS A 27 2.41 -4.11 15.33
C HIS A 27 2.00 -3.03 16.32
N PHE A 28 1.55 -1.90 15.79
CA PHE A 28 0.96 -0.81 16.56
C PHE A 28 -0.02 -0.02 15.71
N THR A 29 -0.86 0.80 16.33
CA THR A 29 -1.78 1.73 15.63
C THR A 29 -1.59 3.14 16.17
N LEU A 30 -1.38 4.14 15.31
CA LEU A 30 -1.28 5.52 15.81
C LEU A 30 -2.68 6.02 16.19
N PRO A 31 -2.83 6.76 17.32
CA PRO A 31 -1.78 7.41 18.12
C PRO A 31 -1.27 6.62 19.35
N THR A 32 -1.49 5.29 19.44
CA THR A 32 -1.07 4.52 20.63
C THR A 32 0.44 4.56 20.86
N SER A 33 0.84 4.55 22.14
CA SER A 33 2.25 4.50 22.55
C SER A 33 2.79 3.09 22.36
N TRP A 34 3.64 2.90 21.35
CA TRP A 34 4.36 1.66 21.15
C TRP A 34 5.77 1.76 21.74
N SER A 35 6.10 0.87 22.68
CA SER A 35 7.46 0.68 23.18
C SER A 35 8.01 -0.64 22.62
N PRO A 36 8.98 -0.60 21.69
CA PRO A 36 9.61 -1.80 21.20
C PRO A 36 10.45 -2.42 22.34
N GLN A 37 10.18 -3.67 22.69
CA GLN A 37 10.92 -4.39 23.74
C GLN A 37 12.42 -4.52 23.40
N ASP A 38 12.77 -4.51 22.11
CA ASP A 38 14.14 -4.68 21.60
C ASP A 38 14.87 -3.35 21.29
N PHE A 39 14.32 -2.19 21.71
CA PHE A 39 14.90 -0.90 21.35
C PHE A 39 16.16 -0.57 22.18
N THR A 40 17.31 -1.07 21.73
CA THR A 40 18.60 -0.49 22.17
C THR A 40 18.71 0.89 21.53
N GLY A 41 18.55 1.98 22.29
CA GLY A 41 18.34 3.37 21.83
C GLY A 41 19.38 4.04 20.93
N LYS A 42 20.24 3.28 20.23
CA LYS A 42 21.28 3.76 19.30
C LYS A 42 21.08 3.30 17.85
N GLN A 43 20.04 2.53 17.52
CA GLN A 43 19.87 1.99 16.17
C GLN A 43 19.21 2.99 15.21
N ARG A 44 19.81 3.17 14.03
CA ARG A 44 19.22 3.96 12.95
C ARG A 44 18.10 3.16 12.27
N VAL A 45 16.96 3.80 12.08
CA VAL A 45 15.74 3.19 11.53
C VAL A 45 15.24 4.01 10.36
N VAL A 46 14.71 3.33 9.34
CA VAL A 46 14.04 3.97 8.20
C VAL A 46 12.53 3.86 8.35
N VAL A 47 11.81 4.91 7.99
CA VAL A 47 10.34 4.94 8.03
C VAL A 47 9.81 4.95 6.60
N VAL A 48 9.05 3.93 6.24
CA VAL A 48 8.41 3.75 4.93
C VAL A 48 6.91 3.74 5.13
N ALA A 49 6.21 4.65 4.48
CA ALA A 49 4.77 4.77 4.60
C ALA A 49 4.05 4.49 3.28
N ILE A 50 2.90 3.82 3.34
CA ILE A 50 2.00 3.56 2.22
C ILE A 50 0.74 4.40 2.35
N PHE A 51 0.33 4.99 1.24
CA PHE A 51 -0.96 5.67 1.09
C PHE A 51 -1.47 5.54 -0.35
N GLY A 52 -2.69 6.03 -0.60
CA GLY A 52 -3.29 6.02 -1.93
C GLY A 52 -4.66 5.36 -1.94
N LYS A 53 -5.02 4.77 -3.08
CA LYS A 53 -6.33 4.16 -3.35
C LYS A 53 -6.20 2.64 -3.44
N SER A 54 -7.21 1.91 -3.00
CA SER A 54 -7.29 0.46 -3.13
C SER A 54 -8.61 0.01 -3.74
N THR A 55 -8.62 -1.19 -4.30
CA THR A 55 -9.80 -1.90 -4.80
C THR A 55 -10.32 -2.94 -3.79
N MET A 56 -11.48 -3.54 -4.07
CA MET A 56 -12.22 -4.48 -3.20
C MET A 56 -11.93 -5.96 -3.48
N ASP A 57 -10.80 -6.28 -4.09
CA ASP A 57 -10.41 -7.66 -4.39
C ASP A 57 -9.80 -8.38 -3.18
N SER A 58 -9.62 -9.70 -3.30
CA SER A 58 -9.18 -10.60 -2.23
C SER A 58 -7.81 -10.26 -1.62
N GLY A 59 -7.02 -9.41 -2.29
CA GLY A 59 -5.77 -8.84 -1.80
C GLY A 59 -5.79 -7.30 -1.67
N GLY A 60 -6.98 -6.67 -1.52
CA GLY A 60 -7.28 -5.22 -1.57
C GLY A 60 -6.59 -4.29 -0.55
N CYS A 61 -5.41 -4.68 -0.07
CA CYS A 61 -4.51 -3.88 0.74
C CYS A 61 -3.48 -3.19 -0.16
N LYS A 62 -3.35 -1.88 -0.02
CA LYS A 62 -2.21 -1.13 -0.58
C LYS A 62 -0.87 -1.72 -0.11
N ALA A 63 -0.89 -2.35 1.06
CA ALA A 63 0.25 -3.03 1.66
C ALA A 63 0.85 -4.19 0.86
N THR A 64 0.18 -4.75 -0.15
CA THR A 64 0.70 -5.90 -0.92
C THR A 64 2.11 -5.67 -1.46
N ALA A 65 2.42 -4.43 -1.90
CA ALA A 65 3.77 -4.06 -2.32
C ALA A 65 4.83 -4.27 -1.22
N LEU A 66 4.51 -3.89 0.02
CA LEU A 66 5.40 -4.08 1.16
C LEU A 66 5.48 -5.54 1.56
N GLU A 67 4.36 -6.26 1.52
CA GLU A 67 4.30 -7.66 1.91
C GLU A 67 5.16 -8.53 0.99
N LEU A 68 5.11 -8.29 -0.32
CA LEU A 68 6.00 -8.92 -1.29
C LEU A 68 7.47 -8.59 -1.01
N MET A 69 7.79 -7.33 -0.71
CA MET A 69 9.16 -6.92 -0.38
C MET A 69 9.68 -7.57 0.91
N VAL A 70 8.84 -7.69 1.94
CA VAL A 70 9.20 -8.30 3.22
C VAL A 70 9.18 -9.84 3.12
N GLY A 71 8.44 -10.41 2.17
CA GLY A 71 8.26 -11.85 1.96
C GLY A 71 7.26 -12.48 2.94
N ARG A 72 6.38 -11.67 3.56
CA ARG A 72 5.35 -12.15 4.48
C ARG A 72 4.19 -11.15 4.52
N LYS A 73 2.97 -11.66 4.77
CA LYS A 73 1.80 -10.82 5.04
C LYS A 73 1.97 -10.17 6.41
N ILE A 74 2.24 -8.87 6.43
CA ILE A 74 2.44 -8.09 7.66
C ILE A 74 1.14 -7.40 8.06
N PHE A 75 0.36 -6.89 7.11
CA PHE A 75 -0.91 -6.24 7.40
C PHE A 75 -2.03 -7.21 7.05
N GLN A 76 -2.29 -8.17 7.95
CA GLN A 76 -3.39 -9.11 7.78
C GLN A 76 -4.72 -8.36 7.90
N ARG A 77 -5.41 -8.18 6.78
CA ARG A 77 -6.84 -7.82 6.78
C ARG A 77 -7.65 -9.09 6.62
N ASN A 78 -8.20 -9.58 7.73
CA ASN A 78 -9.31 -10.52 7.63
C ASN A 78 -10.51 -9.76 7.08
N MET A 79 -11.04 -10.14 5.92
CA MET A 79 -12.28 -9.54 5.39
C MET A 79 -13.47 -9.69 6.35
N ILE A 80 -13.36 -10.64 7.30
CA ILE A 80 -14.35 -10.99 8.32
C ILE A 80 -14.16 -10.16 9.60
N GLN A 81 -12.96 -9.61 9.83
CA GLN A 81 -12.65 -8.87 11.04
C GLN A 81 -12.25 -7.44 10.65
N PRO A 82 -13.21 -6.49 10.65
CA PRO A 82 -12.93 -5.12 10.30
C PRO A 82 -11.88 -4.56 11.25
N LEU A 83 -11.02 -3.70 10.72
CA LEU A 83 -10.09 -2.92 11.52
C LEU A 83 -10.88 -2.20 12.63
N SER A 84 -10.31 -2.13 13.84
CA SER A 84 -10.79 -1.23 14.90
C SER A 84 -10.45 0.21 14.50
N ILE A 85 -11.06 0.68 13.41
CA ILE A 85 -11.02 2.06 13.00
C ILE A 85 -11.93 2.80 13.96
N ASP A 86 -11.40 3.86 14.55
CA ASP A 86 -12.20 4.76 15.35
C ASP A 86 -13.38 5.27 14.52
N PHE A 87 -14.59 4.95 14.98
CA PHE A 87 -15.85 5.23 14.30
C PHE A 87 -16.01 6.73 13.98
N ASP A 88 -15.42 7.60 14.80
CA ASP A 88 -15.50 9.05 14.61
C ASP A 88 -14.58 9.57 13.51
N THR A 89 -13.39 8.96 13.35
CA THR A 89 -12.38 9.45 12.40
C THR A 89 -12.36 8.67 11.08
N MET A 90 -12.87 7.43 11.05
CA MET A 90 -12.94 6.55 9.86
C MET A 90 -11.58 6.37 9.16
N ILE A 91 -10.48 6.60 9.88
CA ILE A 91 -9.10 6.59 9.38
C ILE A 91 -8.21 5.89 10.41
N GLY A 92 -7.35 5.01 9.93
CA GLY A 92 -6.35 4.32 10.75
C GLY A 92 -4.95 4.48 10.16
N VAL A 93 -3.95 4.57 11.02
CA VAL A 93 -2.55 4.37 10.61
C VAL A 93 -2.00 3.18 11.35
N GLU A 94 -1.82 2.08 10.62
CA GLU A 94 -1.22 0.86 11.15
C GLU A 94 0.29 0.92 11.00
N GLY A 95 1.00 0.50 12.02
CA GLY A 95 2.43 0.44 12.09
C GLY A 95 2.92 -0.99 12.22
N TYR A 96 4.04 -1.28 11.58
CA TYR A 96 4.78 -2.52 11.75
C TYR A 96 6.28 -2.27 11.78
N TYR A 97 6.96 -2.66 12.85
CA TYR A 97 8.42 -2.61 12.92
C TYR A 97 9.05 -3.95 12.55
N ASN A 98 9.95 -3.91 11.58
CA ASN A 98 10.80 -5.03 11.23
C ASN A 98 12.21 -4.84 11.83
N PRO A 99 12.57 -5.58 12.90
CA PRO A 99 13.89 -5.46 13.52
C PRO A 99 15.03 -5.89 12.59
N VAL A 100 14.79 -6.90 11.72
CA VAL A 100 15.79 -7.43 10.79
C VAL A 100 16.20 -6.37 9.76
N ARG A 101 15.21 -5.65 9.22
CA ARG A 101 15.44 -4.59 8.21
C ARG A 101 15.60 -3.20 8.81
N ARG A 102 15.48 -3.06 10.13
CA ARG A 102 15.44 -1.78 10.86
C ARG A 102 14.53 -0.76 10.17
N THR A 103 13.34 -1.22 9.78
CA THR A 103 12.38 -0.43 9.02
C THR A 103 11.04 -0.44 9.72
N ILE A 104 10.47 0.75 9.90
CA ILE A 104 9.10 0.95 10.35
C ILE A 104 8.24 1.14 9.11
N TYR A 105 7.23 0.30 8.97
CA TYR A 105 6.23 0.39 7.93
C TYR A 105 4.99 1.07 8.50
N LEU A 106 4.46 2.07 7.81
CA LEU A 106 3.22 2.74 8.17
C LEU A 106 2.22 2.55 7.02
N HIS A 107 0.98 2.23 7.36
CA HIS A 107 -0.08 1.97 6.40
C HIS A 107 -1.27 2.87 6.72
N LEU A 108 -1.54 3.85 5.86
CA LEU A 108 -2.71 4.71 5.98
C LEU A 108 -3.93 4.03 5.39
N THR A 109 -4.92 3.78 6.22
CA THR A 109 -6.24 3.27 5.83
C THR A 109 -7.28 4.38 6.01
N GLY A 110 -8.16 4.57 5.04
CA GLY A 110 -9.18 5.64 5.14
C GLY A 110 -10.16 5.66 3.99
N ALA A 111 -10.76 6.83 3.73
CA ALA A 111 -11.86 7.00 2.77
C ALA A 111 -11.56 6.60 1.31
N TYR A 112 -10.28 6.47 0.95
CA TYR A 112 -9.84 6.08 -0.39
C TYR A 112 -9.61 4.57 -0.55
N ASP A 113 -9.78 3.80 0.53
CA ASP A 113 -9.75 2.34 0.51
C ASP A 113 -11.17 1.79 0.49
N THR A 114 -11.48 0.92 -0.48
CA THR A 114 -12.85 0.38 -0.61
C THR A 114 -13.28 -0.42 0.62
N SER A 115 -12.38 -1.20 1.22
CA SER A 115 -12.67 -1.98 2.42
C SER A 115 -13.07 -1.11 3.62
N THR A 116 -12.36 0.00 3.81
CA THR A 116 -12.65 0.96 4.88
C THR A 116 -13.95 1.71 4.60
N LEU A 117 -14.16 2.12 3.35
CA LEU A 117 -15.39 2.79 2.95
C LEU A 117 -16.64 1.94 3.20
N ILE A 118 -16.56 0.63 2.92
CA ILE A 118 -17.65 -0.32 3.18
C ILE A 118 -17.87 -0.48 4.68
N SER A 119 -16.80 -0.67 5.45
CA SER A 119 -16.89 -0.82 6.91
C SER A 119 -17.47 0.43 7.59
N SER A 120 -17.22 1.61 7.02
CA SER A 120 -17.70 2.89 7.54
C SER A 120 -19.02 3.37 6.91
N LEU A 121 -19.68 2.55 6.07
CA LEU A 121 -20.84 2.98 5.29
C LEU A 121 -22.05 3.33 6.15
N GLU A 122 -22.30 2.57 7.22
CA GLU A 122 -23.41 2.83 8.15
C GLU A 122 -23.22 4.16 8.90
N ALA A 123 -22.02 4.38 9.44
CA ALA A 123 -21.69 5.63 10.12
C ALA A 123 -21.68 6.83 9.15
N MET A 124 -21.25 6.62 7.90
CA MET A 124 -21.34 7.64 6.86
C MET A 124 -22.80 7.94 6.49
N HIS A 125 -23.66 6.93 6.44
CA HIS A 125 -25.09 7.10 6.20
C HIS A 125 -25.73 7.99 7.26
N GLN A 126 -25.40 7.77 8.54
CA GLN A 126 -25.88 8.63 9.62
C GLN A 126 -25.41 10.09 9.47
N GLN A 127 -24.12 10.31 9.20
CA GLN A 127 -23.61 11.67 8.96
C GLN A 127 -24.24 12.34 7.73
N LEU A 128 -24.58 11.54 6.72
CA LEU A 128 -25.23 12.01 5.50
C LEU A 128 -26.64 12.54 5.79
N GLN A 129 -27.40 11.87 6.66
CA GLN A 129 -28.73 12.33 7.08
C GLN A 129 -28.65 13.59 7.95
N ASP A 130 -27.70 13.64 8.89
CA ASP A 130 -27.64 14.72 9.87
C ASP A 130 -27.07 16.03 9.29
N LYS A 131 -25.99 15.93 8.51
CA LYS A 131 -25.17 17.10 8.09
C LYS A 131 -25.15 17.31 6.58
N GLY A 132 -25.72 16.39 5.80
CA GLY A 132 -25.70 16.42 4.35
C GLY A 132 -24.37 15.96 3.73
N PHE A 133 -24.42 15.68 2.43
CA PHE A 133 -23.32 15.05 1.68
C PHE A 133 -22.00 15.85 1.73
N LEU A 134 -22.07 17.16 1.52
CA LEU A 134 -20.86 17.99 1.43
C LEU A 134 -20.08 17.99 2.75
N MET A 135 -20.78 18.03 3.89
CA MET A 135 -20.14 18.02 5.21
C MET A 135 -19.56 16.65 5.54
N ALA A 136 -20.30 15.57 5.31
CA ALA A 136 -19.83 14.21 5.53
C ALA A 136 -18.62 13.86 4.64
N TRP A 137 -18.63 14.30 3.37
CA TRP A 137 -17.49 14.08 2.49
C TRP A 137 -16.27 14.96 2.83
N SER A 138 -16.53 16.18 3.30
CA SER A 138 -15.48 17.11 3.73
C SER A 138 -14.77 16.61 5.00
N SER A 139 -15.51 16.09 5.99
CA SER A 139 -14.92 15.54 7.22
C SER A 139 -13.99 14.37 6.92
N LEU A 140 -14.40 13.44 6.05
CA LEU A 140 -13.59 12.31 5.59
C LEU A 140 -12.30 12.75 4.90
N LYS A 141 -12.41 13.69 3.96
CA LYS A 141 -11.24 14.24 3.26
C LYS A 141 -10.29 14.96 4.21
N LEU A 142 -10.83 15.73 5.15
CA LEU A 142 -10.05 16.47 6.14
C LEU A 142 -9.29 15.51 7.06
N GLY A 143 -9.96 14.48 7.57
CA GLY A 143 -9.31 13.45 8.36
C GLY A 143 -8.17 12.81 7.57
N TYR A 144 -8.43 12.40 6.32
CA TYR A 144 -7.42 11.68 5.53
C TYR A 144 -6.22 12.59 5.24
N ALA A 145 -6.46 13.86 4.94
CA ALA A 145 -5.41 14.84 4.72
C ALA A 145 -4.56 15.07 6.00
N ARG A 146 -5.17 15.09 7.19
CA ARG A 146 -4.44 15.22 8.46
C ARG A 146 -3.52 14.03 8.71
N SER A 147 -4.03 12.80 8.60
CA SER A 147 -3.22 11.59 8.80
C SER A 147 -2.13 11.47 7.74
N LEU A 148 -2.42 11.84 6.50
CA LEU A 148 -1.43 11.86 5.44
C LEU A 148 -0.34 12.93 5.70
N LEU A 149 -0.69 14.12 6.19
CA LEU A 149 0.29 15.14 6.57
C LEU A 149 1.25 14.63 7.64
N VAL A 150 0.75 13.90 8.65
CA VAL A 150 1.61 13.25 9.66
C VAL A 150 2.60 12.30 8.99
N LEU A 151 2.15 11.45 8.05
CA LEU A 151 3.05 10.56 7.30
C LEU A 151 4.12 11.33 6.52
N PHE A 152 3.79 12.44 5.85
CA PHE A 152 4.78 13.29 5.18
C PHE A 152 5.80 13.91 6.15
N SER A 153 5.43 14.13 7.41
CA SER A 153 6.33 14.71 8.42
C SER A 153 7.27 13.69 9.06
N VAL A 154 6.88 12.41 9.16
CA VAL A 154 7.64 11.37 9.89
C VAL A 154 8.31 10.32 9.01
N SER A 155 8.02 10.31 7.70
CA SER A 155 8.53 9.28 6.79
C SER A 155 9.79 9.71 6.04
N HIS A 156 10.60 8.73 5.65
CA HIS A 156 11.72 8.92 4.72
C HIS A 156 11.31 8.58 3.28
N LEU A 157 10.49 7.54 3.14
CA LEU A 157 9.98 7.02 1.88
C LEU A 157 8.46 6.91 1.95
N LEU A 158 7.80 7.27 0.86
CA LEU A 158 6.36 7.23 0.71
C LEU A 158 6.01 6.47 -0.55
N LEU A 159 5.16 5.46 -0.44
CA LEU A 159 4.69 4.64 -1.53
C LEU A 159 3.24 5.02 -1.83
N LEU A 160 3.01 5.65 -2.98
CA LEU A 160 1.68 5.99 -3.47
C LEU A 160 1.17 4.82 -4.30
N CYS A 161 0.18 4.10 -3.77
CA CYS A 161 -0.48 3.00 -4.46
C CYS A 161 -1.73 3.49 -5.21
N HIS A 162 -1.87 3.09 -6.47
CA HIS A 162 -3.05 3.38 -7.27
C HIS A 162 -3.46 2.14 -8.09
N PRO A 163 -4.76 1.79 -8.11
CA PRO A 163 -5.22 0.51 -8.67
C PRO A 163 -5.29 0.48 -10.21
N THR A 164 -4.90 1.56 -10.88
CA THR A 164 -4.88 1.65 -12.35
C THR A 164 -3.50 2.04 -12.84
N HIS A 165 -3.19 1.90 -14.12
CA HIS A 165 -1.93 2.33 -14.73
C HIS A 165 -1.92 3.83 -15.12
N VAL A 166 -2.94 4.59 -14.72
CA VAL A 166 -3.08 6.01 -15.07
C VAL A 166 -2.87 6.86 -13.82
N PHE A 167 -2.03 7.89 -13.93
CA PHE A 167 -1.83 8.83 -12.83
C PHE A 167 -3.07 9.69 -12.61
N ASP A 168 -3.60 9.66 -11.38
CA ASP A 168 -4.78 10.41 -10.99
C ASP A 168 -4.44 11.87 -10.61
N ILE A 169 -4.96 12.80 -11.39
CA ILE A 169 -4.74 14.24 -11.22
C ILE A 169 -5.28 14.78 -9.88
N SER A 170 -6.25 14.11 -9.25
CA SER A 170 -6.74 14.49 -7.92
C SER A 170 -5.66 14.50 -6.84
N TYR A 171 -4.59 13.70 -7.00
CA TYR A 171 -3.44 13.75 -6.11
C TYR A 171 -2.70 15.10 -6.18
N ILE A 172 -2.67 15.77 -7.33
CA ILE A 172 -2.06 17.09 -7.47
C ILE A 172 -2.77 18.10 -6.55
N HIS A 173 -4.10 18.11 -6.56
CA HIS A 173 -4.89 18.98 -5.70
C HIS A 173 -4.69 18.66 -4.22
N LEU A 174 -4.59 17.37 -3.88
CA LEU A 174 -4.29 16.91 -2.53
C LEU A 174 -2.91 17.39 -2.08
N PHE A 175 -1.86 17.18 -2.87
CA PHE A 175 -0.49 17.58 -2.53
C PHE A 175 -0.34 19.10 -2.37
N ARG A 176 -0.97 19.90 -3.24
CA ARG A 176 -0.97 21.36 -3.08
C ARG A 176 -1.66 21.80 -1.80
N THR A 177 -2.79 21.17 -1.47
CA THR A 177 -3.51 21.43 -0.23
C THR A 177 -2.65 21.06 0.99
N LEU A 178 -2.02 19.89 0.96
CA LEU A 178 -1.15 19.42 2.04
C LEU A 178 0.07 20.33 2.23
N ASP A 179 0.71 20.79 1.16
CA ASP A 179 1.86 21.70 1.27
C ASP A 179 1.48 23.07 1.84
N ALA A 180 0.30 23.58 1.48
CA ALA A 180 -0.25 24.79 2.06
C ALA A 180 -0.56 24.64 3.55
N ILE A 181 -1.15 23.50 3.96
CA ILE A 181 -1.41 23.20 5.38
C ILE A 181 -0.09 23.03 6.13
N ARG A 182 0.87 22.30 5.56
CA ARG A 182 2.21 22.06 6.14
C ARG A 182 2.90 23.38 6.47
N SER A 183 2.93 24.32 5.52
CA SER A 183 3.58 25.62 5.70
C SER A 183 2.93 26.44 6.81
N LYS A 184 1.60 26.37 6.95
CA LYS A 184 0.86 27.04 8.04
C LYS A 184 1.04 26.35 9.39
N ALA A 185 1.13 25.02 9.40
CA ALA A 185 1.26 24.21 10.60
C ALA A 185 2.70 24.14 11.13
N GLN A 186 3.70 24.53 10.33
CA GLN A 186 5.12 24.38 10.65
C GLN A 186 5.49 24.95 12.02
N ASN A 187 5.04 26.17 12.35
CA ASN A 187 5.35 26.78 13.65
C ASN A 187 4.73 26.01 14.81
N CYS A 188 3.47 25.58 14.66
CA CYS A 188 2.78 24.78 15.68
C CYS A 188 3.47 23.42 15.88
N LEU A 189 3.83 22.75 14.79
CA LEU A 189 4.59 21.49 14.85
C LEU A 189 5.96 21.67 15.48
N ALA A 190 6.65 22.79 15.21
CA ALA A 190 7.94 23.09 15.81
C ALA A 190 7.86 23.23 17.33
N GLU A 191 6.83 23.90 17.86
CA GLU A 191 6.59 24.01 19.31
C GLU A 191 6.39 22.62 19.96
N VAL A 192 5.58 21.76 19.34
CA VAL A 192 5.35 20.39 19.83
C VAL A 192 6.64 19.56 19.77
N LEU A 193 7.40 19.64 18.67
CA LEU A 193 8.64 18.90 18.49
C LEU A 193 9.74 19.31 19.47
N ARG A 194 9.77 20.57 19.93
CA ARG A 194 10.72 21.03 20.96
C ARG A 194 10.54 20.34 22.31
N GLN A 195 9.33 19.87 22.59
CA GLN A 195 9.02 19.16 23.84
C GLN A 195 9.54 17.71 23.83
N VAL A 196 9.87 17.17 22.66
CA VAL A 196 10.33 15.80 22.52
C VAL A 196 11.86 15.73 22.66
N PRO A 197 12.40 14.97 23.63
CA PRO A 197 13.84 14.87 23.83
C PRO A 197 14.53 14.13 22.68
N GLY A 198 15.74 14.56 22.31
CA GLY A 198 16.60 13.86 21.35
C GLY A 198 16.35 14.16 19.86
N ILE A 199 15.46 15.10 19.53
CA ILE A 199 15.19 15.53 18.15
C ILE A 199 16.25 16.53 17.65
N SER A 200 16.62 16.45 16.37
CA SER A 200 17.56 17.38 15.75
C SER A 200 16.97 18.79 15.56
N LYS A 201 17.83 19.81 15.59
CA LYS A 201 17.40 21.21 15.36
C LYS A 201 16.76 21.40 13.99
N ASP A 202 17.23 20.69 12.98
CA ASP A 202 16.67 20.74 11.62
C ASP A 202 15.25 20.19 11.57
N TRP A 203 14.98 19.06 12.25
CA TRP A 203 13.63 18.50 12.31
C TRP A 203 12.66 19.49 12.95
N VAL A 204 13.07 20.13 14.05
CA VAL A 204 12.27 21.20 14.68
C VAL A 204 12.05 22.38 13.73
N SER A 205 13.10 22.86 13.05
CA SER A 205 13.04 24.02 12.16
C SER A 205 12.10 23.78 10.96
N PHE A 206 12.18 22.60 10.33
CA PHE A 206 11.36 22.26 9.17
C PHE A 206 9.98 21.68 9.54
N GLY A 207 9.74 21.34 10.80
CA GLY A 207 8.52 20.68 11.26
C GLY A 207 8.34 19.25 10.71
N ARG A 208 9.42 18.65 10.19
CA ARG A 208 9.46 17.31 9.57
C ARG A 208 10.85 16.70 9.61
N LEU A 209 10.92 15.38 9.57
CA LEU A 209 12.15 14.61 9.60
C LEU A 209 13.06 14.90 8.38
N CYS A 210 12.47 14.87 7.19
CA CYS A 210 13.11 15.17 5.92
C CYS A 210 12.05 15.49 4.87
N SER A 211 12.47 15.86 3.66
CA SER A 211 11.57 15.84 2.49
C SER A 211 11.51 14.38 1.99
N PRO A 212 10.40 13.65 2.24
CA PRO A 212 10.34 12.22 1.92
C PRO A 212 10.43 12.00 0.41
N ARG A 213 10.96 10.85 0.00
CA ARG A 213 10.96 10.44 -1.41
C ARG A 213 9.69 9.66 -1.72
N VAL A 214 8.93 10.10 -2.73
CA VAL A 214 7.71 9.41 -3.15
C VAL A 214 8.03 8.47 -4.32
N LEU A 215 7.59 7.21 -4.19
CA LEU A 215 7.55 6.22 -5.25
C LEU A 215 6.08 5.95 -5.60
N PHE A 216 5.80 5.72 -6.88
CA PHE A 216 4.46 5.45 -7.39
C PHE A 216 4.35 3.99 -7.78
N ILE A 217 3.29 3.36 -7.31
CA ILE A 217 3.00 1.94 -7.50
C ILE A 217 1.64 1.84 -8.17
N PHE A 218 1.64 1.33 -9.40
CA PHE A 218 0.42 1.14 -10.20
C PHE A 218 0.12 -0.34 -10.36
N SER A 219 -1.15 -0.73 -10.40
CA SER A 219 -1.53 -2.12 -10.71
C SER A 219 -1.55 -2.37 -12.22
N SER A 220 -1.05 -3.53 -12.64
CA SER A 220 -1.13 -4.00 -14.03
C SER A 220 -2.52 -4.51 -14.43
N ARG A 221 -3.48 -4.58 -13.50
CA ARG A 221 -4.80 -5.24 -13.71
C ARG A 221 -5.57 -4.75 -14.94
N LEU A 222 -5.55 -3.45 -15.20
CA LEU A 222 -6.26 -2.84 -16.33
C LEU A 222 -5.38 -2.70 -17.58
N LEU A 223 -4.17 -3.27 -17.58
CA LEU A 223 -3.30 -3.27 -18.75
C LEU A 223 -3.74 -4.35 -19.74
N PRO A 224 -3.71 -4.04 -21.05
CA PRO A 224 -3.84 -5.05 -22.09
C PRO A 224 -2.84 -6.19 -21.91
N ILE A 225 -3.29 -7.43 -22.12
CA ILE A 225 -2.47 -8.66 -22.00
C ILE A 225 -1.20 -8.60 -22.87
N GLN A 226 -1.24 -7.89 -23.99
CA GLN A 226 -0.09 -7.69 -24.87
C GLN A 226 1.07 -6.97 -24.16
N ILE A 227 0.79 -6.13 -23.18
CA ILE A 227 1.83 -5.41 -22.41
C ILE A 227 2.38 -6.28 -21.28
N THR A 228 1.56 -7.17 -20.70
CA THR A 228 1.92 -8.03 -19.54
C THR A 228 2.49 -9.40 -19.91
N SER A 229 2.23 -9.90 -21.13
CA SER A 229 2.62 -11.26 -21.55
C SER A 229 4.04 -11.40 -22.10
N HIS A 230 4.71 -10.28 -22.44
CA HIS A 230 6.02 -10.34 -23.09
C HIS A 230 7.18 -10.71 -22.16
N ASP A 231 7.02 -10.59 -20.84
CA ASP A 231 8.09 -10.92 -19.89
C ASP A 231 8.12 -12.43 -19.54
N ASN A 232 6.98 -13.13 -19.61
CA ASN A 232 6.87 -14.58 -19.33
C ASN A 232 7.24 -15.50 -20.51
N ALA A 233 7.32 -14.98 -21.74
CA ALA A 233 7.68 -15.76 -22.92
C ALA A 233 9.21 -16.04 -23.05
N SER A 234 10.01 -15.62 -22.08
CA SER A 234 11.47 -15.85 -22.04
C SER A 234 11.87 -17.19 -21.40
N VAL A 235 10.95 -17.91 -20.74
CA VAL A 235 11.26 -19.15 -20.00
C VAL A 235 10.94 -20.44 -20.78
N GLN A 236 10.24 -20.36 -21.92
CA GLN A 236 9.93 -21.55 -22.74
C GLN A 236 10.45 -21.42 -24.17
N ARG A 237 11.77 -21.35 -24.32
CA ARG A 237 12.44 -21.75 -25.57
C ARG A 237 13.40 -22.88 -25.29
N THR A 238 12.85 -24.10 -25.27
CA THR A 238 13.58 -25.30 -25.63
C THR A 238 14.27 -25.08 -26.99
N THR A 239 15.59 -25.22 -26.98
CA THR A 239 16.45 -25.63 -28.10
C THR A 239 16.11 -25.04 -29.48
N VAL A 240 16.92 -24.06 -29.92
CA VAL A 240 17.60 -23.99 -31.23
C VAL A 240 18.06 -22.53 -31.47
N ASN A 241 19.37 -22.41 -31.75
CA ASN A 241 20.10 -21.27 -32.31
C ASN A 241 20.31 -19.99 -31.47
N ARG A 242 21.44 -20.02 -30.76
CA ARG A 242 22.24 -18.87 -30.34
C ARG A 242 22.62 -17.99 -31.53
N THR A 243 21.89 -16.89 -31.76
CA THR A 243 22.42 -15.62 -32.32
C THR A 243 21.37 -14.50 -32.23
N SER A 244 21.30 -13.80 -31.10
CA SER A 244 20.83 -12.39 -31.00
C SER A 244 21.24 -11.86 -29.62
N ARG A 245 22.45 -11.32 -29.45
CA ARG A 245 22.75 -9.87 -29.50
C ARG A 245 21.73 -9.01 -28.74
N ASN A 246 22.17 -8.49 -27.60
CA ASN A 246 21.78 -7.24 -26.93
C ASN A 246 20.44 -6.63 -27.39
N SER A 247 19.33 -6.97 -26.73
CA SER A 247 18.12 -6.15 -26.83
C SER A 247 18.31 -4.90 -25.96
N THR A 248 18.86 -3.84 -26.53
CA THR A 248 18.91 -2.49 -25.93
C THR A 248 17.53 -1.82 -25.87
N VAL A 249 16.48 -2.49 -26.35
CA VAL A 249 15.10 -1.99 -26.37
C VAL A 249 14.42 -2.38 -25.05
N PRO A 250 13.92 -1.42 -24.25
CA PRO A 250 13.23 -1.73 -23.00
C PRO A 250 11.96 -2.55 -23.27
N SER A 251 11.58 -3.43 -22.32
CA SER A 251 10.32 -4.17 -22.40
C SER A 251 9.12 -3.20 -22.48
N PRO A 252 7.97 -3.62 -23.04
CA PRO A 252 6.77 -2.79 -23.11
C PRO A 252 6.36 -2.21 -21.74
N LEU A 253 6.47 -3.02 -20.68
CA LEU A 253 6.22 -2.60 -19.31
C LEU A 253 7.20 -1.50 -18.87
N ARG A 254 8.49 -1.68 -19.14
CA ARG A 254 9.51 -0.68 -18.78
C ARG A 254 9.33 0.63 -19.56
N ASN A 255 8.93 0.56 -20.84
CA ASN A 255 8.59 1.76 -21.61
C ASN A 255 7.39 2.50 -21.01
N LEU A 256 6.39 1.77 -20.53
CA LEU A 256 5.24 2.36 -19.84
C LEU A 256 5.65 3.01 -18.51
N GLU A 257 6.50 2.37 -17.71
CA GLU A 257 7.04 2.97 -16.47
C GLU A 257 7.79 4.27 -16.77
N LEU A 258 8.67 4.27 -17.78
CA LEU A 258 9.42 5.46 -18.20
C LEU A 258 8.50 6.58 -18.70
N ALA A 259 7.45 6.24 -19.45
CA ALA A 259 6.45 7.19 -19.91
C ALA A 259 5.66 7.79 -18.72
N LEU A 260 5.30 6.97 -17.74
CA LEU A 260 4.63 7.42 -16.52
C LEU A 260 5.56 8.28 -15.65
N GLU A 261 6.85 7.95 -15.53
CA GLU A 261 7.84 8.79 -14.85
C GLU A 261 7.86 10.19 -15.45
N ASP A 262 8.08 10.30 -16.77
CA ASP A 262 8.12 11.58 -17.45
C ASP A 262 6.78 12.35 -17.35
N GLN A 263 5.64 11.66 -17.48
CA GLN A 263 4.32 12.28 -17.32
C GLN A 263 4.14 12.84 -15.91
N ILE A 264 4.42 12.05 -14.87
CA ILE A 264 4.28 12.45 -13.46
C ILE A 264 5.22 13.60 -13.15
N TYR A 265 6.47 13.53 -13.58
CA TYR A 265 7.44 14.62 -13.40
C TYR A 265 6.94 15.93 -14.01
N ARG A 266 6.47 15.91 -15.27
CA ARG A 266 5.94 17.08 -15.97
C ARG A 266 4.72 17.66 -15.25
N LEU A 267 3.78 16.80 -14.84
CA LEU A 267 2.57 17.22 -14.13
C LEU A 267 2.90 17.86 -12.77
N LEU A 268 3.76 17.23 -11.96
CA LEU A 268 4.14 17.74 -10.64
C LEU A 268 4.96 19.03 -10.73
N ARG A 269 5.82 19.17 -11.76
CA ARG A 269 6.55 20.42 -12.05
C ARG A 269 5.63 21.55 -12.51
N LYS A 270 4.78 21.29 -13.50
CA LYS A 270 3.86 22.29 -14.06
C LYS A 270 2.88 22.80 -13.01
N SER A 271 2.44 21.92 -12.10
CA SER A 271 1.56 22.26 -10.98
C SER A 271 2.27 22.84 -9.76
N ARG A 272 3.60 22.97 -9.79
CA ARG A 272 4.46 23.47 -8.70
C ARG A 272 4.38 22.64 -7.41
N VAL A 273 4.04 21.36 -7.49
CA VAL A 273 4.09 20.44 -6.33
C VAL A 273 5.55 20.13 -5.96
N ILE A 274 6.41 19.95 -6.97
CA ILE A 274 7.85 19.77 -6.79
C ILE A 274 8.62 20.95 -7.38
N THR A 275 9.66 21.39 -6.66
CA THR A 275 10.53 22.51 -7.04
C THR A 275 12.00 22.07 -7.09
N ASN A 276 12.91 22.98 -7.42
CA ASN A 276 14.35 22.68 -7.42
C ASN A 276 14.89 22.44 -6.01
N ILE A 277 14.20 22.97 -4.98
CA ILE A 277 14.62 22.89 -3.58
C ILE A 277 13.65 21.94 -2.86
N SER A 278 14.07 20.70 -2.66
CA SER A 278 13.26 19.65 -2.01
C SER A 278 12.82 20.03 -0.59
N ALA A 279 13.60 20.87 0.11
CA ALA A 279 13.27 21.39 1.43
C ALA A 279 12.02 22.29 1.44
N ASN A 280 11.69 22.92 0.31
CA ASN A 280 10.50 23.78 0.17
C ASN A 280 9.28 23.01 -0.38
N SER A 281 9.50 21.84 -0.97
CA SER A 281 8.43 20.99 -1.49
C SER A 281 7.95 19.98 -0.45
N LEU A 282 6.70 19.55 -0.59
CA LEU A 282 6.09 18.53 0.28
C LEU A 282 6.89 17.22 0.27
N PHE A 283 7.42 16.83 -0.89
CA PHE A 283 8.25 15.65 -1.08
C PHE A 283 9.24 15.85 -2.24
N ALA A 284 10.16 14.90 -2.38
CA ALA A 284 11.11 14.81 -3.48
C ALA A 284 10.86 13.56 -4.34
N LEU A 285 11.29 13.62 -5.60
CA LEU A 285 11.41 12.43 -6.44
C LEU A 285 12.88 11.93 -6.41
N PRO A 286 13.13 10.62 -6.50
CA PRO A 286 14.47 10.09 -6.71
C PRO A 286 15.13 10.65 -7.97
N ASN A 287 16.39 11.08 -7.86
CA ASN A 287 17.18 11.55 -9.00
C ASN A 287 17.90 10.37 -9.67
N ASN A 288 17.79 10.26 -11.00
CA ASN A 288 18.48 9.23 -11.79
C ASN A 288 18.21 7.78 -11.32
N GLN A 289 17.09 7.56 -10.64
CA GLN A 289 16.64 6.27 -10.15
C GLN A 289 15.18 6.11 -10.56
N ALA A 290 14.77 4.87 -10.85
CA ALA A 290 13.37 4.59 -11.11
C ALA A 290 12.51 4.93 -9.88
N TYR A 291 11.33 5.48 -10.11
CA TYR A 291 10.39 5.84 -9.04
C TYR A 291 8.94 5.54 -9.39
N VAL A 292 8.68 4.99 -10.57
CA VAL A 292 7.39 4.40 -10.93
C VAL A 292 7.59 2.92 -11.15
N TYR A 293 6.69 2.13 -10.55
CA TYR A 293 6.68 0.69 -10.68
C TYR A 293 5.26 0.22 -11.00
N ILE A 294 5.18 -0.72 -11.93
CA ILE A 294 3.93 -1.43 -12.21
C ILE A 294 3.99 -2.78 -11.51
N MET A 295 3.12 -2.96 -10.53
CA MET A 295 2.94 -4.25 -9.87
C MET A 295 2.18 -5.18 -10.78
N GLU A 296 2.86 -6.25 -11.18
CA GLU A 296 2.24 -7.42 -11.73
C GLU A 296 1.60 -8.19 -10.58
N GLU A 297 0.26 -8.23 -10.57
CA GLU A 297 -0.44 -9.13 -9.69
C GLU A 297 -0.20 -10.56 -10.19
N ASN A 298 0.71 -11.28 -9.52
CA ASN A 298 0.78 -12.72 -9.68
C ASN A 298 -0.62 -13.28 -9.39
N GLN A 299 -1.15 -14.11 -10.29
CA GLN A 299 -2.41 -14.84 -10.12
C GLN A 299 -2.35 -15.89 -8.99
N GLU A 300 -1.56 -15.65 -7.93
CA GLU A 300 -1.37 -16.58 -6.82
C GLU A 300 -2.54 -16.60 -5.84
N GLU A 301 -3.36 -15.56 -5.79
CA GLU A 301 -4.72 -15.73 -5.29
C GLU A 301 -5.52 -16.39 -6.40
N ILE A 302 -5.40 -17.72 -6.49
CA ILE A 302 -6.24 -18.59 -7.31
C ILE A 302 -7.68 -18.09 -7.09
N PRO A 303 -8.27 -17.28 -8.00
CA PRO A 303 -9.65 -16.86 -7.81
C PRO A 303 -10.47 -18.14 -7.71
N ALA A 304 -11.49 -18.20 -6.84
CA ALA A 304 -12.26 -19.41 -6.63
C ALA A 304 -12.68 -20.05 -7.97
N SER A 305 -12.91 -19.23 -9.01
CA SER A 305 -13.12 -19.64 -10.40
C SER A 305 -12.02 -20.52 -11.01
N SER A 306 -10.74 -20.27 -10.73
CA SER A 306 -9.62 -21.09 -11.20
C SER A 306 -9.43 -22.37 -10.37
N LEU A 307 -9.70 -22.34 -9.06
CA LEU A 307 -9.74 -23.57 -8.23
C LEU A 307 -10.91 -24.45 -8.67
N ILE A 308 -12.07 -23.84 -8.90
CA ILE A 308 -13.28 -24.48 -9.44
C ILE A 308 -12.99 -25.00 -10.84
N ASN A 309 -12.39 -24.23 -11.74
CA ASN A 309 -12.03 -24.71 -13.07
C ASN A 309 -11.03 -25.86 -13.01
N ASN A 310 -10.00 -25.80 -12.18
CA ASN A 310 -9.03 -26.89 -12.06
C ASN A 310 -9.65 -28.15 -11.44
N THR A 311 -10.55 -27.97 -10.48
CA THR A 311 -11.27 -29.07 -9.82
C THR A 311 -12.31 -29.68 -10.77
N LEU A 312 -13.10 -28.85 -11.46
CA LEU A 312 -14.05 -29.29 -12.49
C LEU A 312 -13.33 -29.94 -13.66
N HIS A 313 -12.22 -29.38 -14.13
CA HIS A 313 -11.42 -29.99 -15.19
C HIS A 313 -10.93 -31.37 -14.76
N LYS A 314 -10.38 -31.52 -13.54
CA LYS A 314 -9.97 -32.83 -13.00
C LYS A 314 -11.14 -33.81 -12.83
N LEU A 315 -12.30 -33.37 -12.36
CA LEU A 315 -13.48 -34.23 -12.15
C LEU A 315 -14.15 -34.63 -13.48
N CYS A 316 -14.20 -33.73 -14.46
CA CYS A 316 -14.81 -34.00 -15.76
C CYS A 316 -13.88 -34.76 -16.72
N SER A 317 -12.56 -34.61 -16.60
CA SER A 317 -11.60 -35.37 -17.42
C SER A 317 -11.32 -36.78 -16.89
N SER A 318 -11.58 -37.06 -15.61
CA SER A 318 -11.40 -38.41 -15.03
C SER A 318 -12.56 -39.37 -15.31
N GLN A 319 -13.68 -38.91 -15.86
CA GLN A 319 -14.81 -39.77 -16.25
C GLN A 319 -14.78 -40.25 -17.72
N ALA A 320 -13.88 -39.72 -18.55
CA ALA A 320 -13.83 -40.06 -19.98
C ALA A 320 -13.07 -41.38 -20.28
N ASP A 321 -12.23 -41.87 -19.36
CA ASP A 321 -11.34 -43.02 -19.62
C ASP A 321 -11.79 -44.36 -19.04
N SER A 322 -12.96 -44.46 -18.40
CA SER A 322 -13.42 -45.71 -17.76
C SER A 322 -14.64 -46.37 -18.41
N ARG A 323 -14.98 -46.05 -19.67
CA ARG A 323 -16.09 -46.70 -20.39
C ARG A 323 -15.79 -46.98 -21.86
N ILE A 324 -14.62 -47.54 -22.19
CA ILE A 324 -14.45 -48.35 -23.41
C ILE A 324 -13.46 -49.47 -23.12
N LYS A 325 -13.96 -50.59 -22.59
CA LYS A 325 -13.42 -51.95 -22.80
C LYS A 325 -14.57 -52.93 -22.72
#